data_AF-A0A2N5KSU0-F1
#
_entry.id   AF-A0A2N5KSU0-F1
#
_cell.length_a   1.000
_cell.length_b   1.000
_cell.length_c   1.000
_cell.angle_alpha   90.00
_cell.angle_beta   90.00
_cell.angle_gamma   90.00
#
_symmetry.space_group_name_H-M   'P 1'
#
loop_
_entity.id
_entity.type
_entity.pdbx_description
1 polymer ?
#
loop_
_entity_poly.entity_id
_entity_poly.type
_entity_poly.pdbx_seq_one_letter_code
_entity_poly.pdbx_strand_id
1 'polypeptide(L)'
;MPVWDNASWHISREVRRWVGEHNRGVKKGHKEGVRIIGCLLPKQSPWLNPIEPKWVHGKRRVAEADGLLGAHELAERVCAAFGCPHHEHLSLAENAA
;
A
#
# COMPACT_ATOMS: atom_id res chain seq x y z
N MET A 1 -6.95 -4.86 -10.67
CA MET A 1 -5.82 -5.81 -10.63
C MET A 1 -4.63 -5.07 -10.02
N PRO A 2 -4.16 -5.46 -8.83
CA PRO A 2 -2.98 -4.84 -8.24
C PRO A 2 -1.71 -5.15 -9.06
N VAL A 3 -0.92 -4.10 -9.32
CA VAL A 3 0.42 -4.19 -9.89
C VAL A 3 1.40 -3.83 -8.79
N TRP A 4 2.32 -4.75 -8.47
CA TRP A 4 3.24 -4.63 -7.34
C TRP A 4 4.70 -4.70 -7.80
N ASP A 5 5.57 -4.04 -7.05
CA ASP A 5 7.01 -4.26 -7.15
C ASP A 5 7.41 -5.60 -6.50
N ASN A 6 8.71 -5.88 -6.47
CA ASN A 6 9.26 -7.11 -5.90
C ASN A 6 9.72 -6.92 -4.44
N ALA A 7 9.12 -6.01 -3.67
CA ALA A 7 9.41 -5.90 -2.25
C ALA A 7 9.22 -7.26 -1.55
N SER A 8 10.09 -7.59 -0.59
CA SER A 8 10.13 -8.93 0.06
C SER A 8 8.77 -9.35 0.64
N TRP A 9 8.00 -8.38 1.16
CA TRP A 9 6.65 -8.58 1.64
C TRP A 9 5.66 -8.97 0.51
N HIS A 10 5.68 -8.28 -0.63
CA HIS A 10 4.79 -8.57 -1.78
C HIS A 10 4.99 -9.97 -2.37
N ILE A 11 6.22 -10.50 -2.30
CA ILE A 11 6.56 -11.84 -2.79
C ILE A 11 6.55 -12.91 -1.70
N SER A 12 6.21 -12.55 -0.46
CA SER A 12 6.25 -13.45 0.69
C SER A 12 5.27 -14.63 0.54
N ARG A 13 5.58 -15.74 1.20
CA ARG A 13 4.66 -16.89 1.29
C ARG A 13 3.37 -16.53 2.01
N GLU A 14 3.45 -15.64 2.99
CA GLU A 14 2.32 -15.21 3.80
C GLU A 14 1.28 -14.44 2.98
N VAL A 15 1.71 -13.41 2.25
CA VAL A 15 0.83 -12.64 1.35
C VAL A 15 0.23 -13.53 0.27
N ARG A 16 1.04 -14.42 -0.34
CA ARG A 16 0.53 -15.38 -1.34
C ARG A 16 -0.53 -16.33 -0.77
N ARG A 17 -0.31 -16.84 0.46
CA ARG A 17 -1.27 -17.70 1.16
C ARG A 17 -2.56 -16.93 1.42
N TRP A 18 -2.46 -15.72 1.96
CA TRP A 18 -3.59 -14.86 2.25
C TRP A 18 -4.43 -14.54 1.00
N VAL A 19 -3.79 -14.15 -0.12
CA VAL A 19 -4.49 -13.93 -1.40
C VAL A 19 -5.21 -15.19 -1.86
N GLY A 20 -4.57 -16.36 -1.72
CA GLY A 20 -5.17 -17.64 -2.09
C GLY A 20 -6.40 -18.00 -1.25
N GLU A 21 -6.33 -17.78 0.06
CA GLU A 21 -7.46 -18.00 0.99
C GLU A 21 -8.62 -17.05 0.72
N HIS A 22 -8.33 -15.76 0.52
CA HIS A 22 -9.32 -14.76 0.13
C HIS A 22 -10.05 -15.17 -1.15
N ASN A 23 -9.30 -15.49 -2.20
CA ASN A 23 -9.87 -15.88 -3.50
C ASN A 23 -10.71 -17.15 -3.43
N ARG A 24 -10.31 -18.14 -2.61
CA ARG A 24 -11.13 -19.34 -2.37
C ARG A 24 -12.41 -18.99 -1.63
N GLY A 25 -12.35 -18.11 -0.63
CA GLY A 25 -13.52 -17.63 0.11
C GLY A 25 -14.52 -16.93 -0.80
N VAL A 26 -14.05 -15.98 -1.63
CA VAL A 26 -14.87 -15.29 -2.63
C VAL A 26 -15.48 -16.26 -3.63
N LYS A 27 -14.68 -17.20 -4.17
CA LYS A 27 -15.17 -18.19 -5.15
C LYS A 27 -16.26 -19.11 -4.57
N LYS A 28 -16.17 -19.45 -3.29
CA LYS A 28 -17.15 -20.31 -2.60
C LYS A 28 -18.36 -19.55 -2.07
N GLY A 29 -18.41 -18.22 -2.21
CA GLY A 29 -19.47 -17.40 -1.64
C GLY A 29 -19.38 -17.24 -0.11
N HIS A 30 -18.26 -17.62 0.51
CA HIS A 30 -18.06 -17.47 1.96
C HIS A 30 -17.63 -16.04 2.36
N LYS A 31 -17.13 -15.26 1.40
CA LYS A 31 -16.67 -13.88 1.59
C LYS A 31 -17.20 -13.02 0.46
N GLU A 32 -17.66 -11.82 0.79
CA GLU A 32 -17.96 -10.79 -0.19
C GLU A 32 -16.67 -10.19 -0.78
N GLY A 33 -16.79 -9.61 -1.97
CA GLY A 33 -15.70 -8.92 -2.66
C GLY A 33 -15.25 -9.59 -3.95
N VAL A 34 -14.08 -9.16 -4.44
CA VAL A 34 -13.53 -9.58 -5.74
C VAL A 34 -12.29 -10.45 -5.56
N ARG A 35 -12.02 -11.29 -6.58
CA ARG A 35 -10.76 -12.06 -6.62
C ARG A 35 -9.58 -11.13 -6.90
N ILE A 36 -8.52 -11.34 -6.15
CA ILE A 36 -7.26 -10.60 -6.24
C ILE A 36 -6.29 -11.38 -7.14
N ILE A 37 -5.75 -10.70 -8.15
CA ILE A 37 -4.68 -11.23 -9.00
C ILE A 37 -3.49 -10.28 -8.86
N GLY A 38 -2.40 -10.77 -8.27
CA GLY A 38 -1.16 -10.01 -8.16
C GLY A 38 -0.33 -10.13 -9.43
N CYS A 39 0.01 -8.99 -10.04
CA CYS A 39 0.95 -8.91 -11.15
C CYS A 39 2.24 -8.25 -10.67
N LEU A 40 3.35 -8.98 -10.74
CA LEU A 40 4.67 -8.43 -10.37
C LEU A 40 5.27 -7.68 -11.56
N LEU A 41 5.85 -6.53 -11.28
CA LEU A 41 6.65 -5.77 -12.24
C LEU A 41 7.97 -6.50 -12.55
N PRO A 42 8.57 -6.26 -13.73
CA PRO A 42 9.96 -6.62 -13.98
C PRO A 42 10.89 -6.04 -12.89
N LYS A 43 11.94 -6.79 -12.56
CA LYS A 43 12.90 -6.35 -11.53
C LYS A 43 13.57 -5.04 -11.98
N GLN A 44 13.85 -4.17 -11.00
CA GLN A 44 14.54 -2.89 -11.21
C GLN A 44 13.87 -1.96 -12.25
N SER A 45 12.54 -2.03 -12.39
CA SER A 45 11.78 -1.23 -13.37
C SER A 45 10.77 -0.28 -12.70
N PRO A 46 11.22 0.70 -11.89
CA PRO A 46 10.32 1.61 -11.17
C PRO A 46 9.46 2.47 -12.12
N TRP A 47 9.95 2.80 -13.32
CA TRP A 47 9.18 3.58 -14.30
C TRP A 47 7.90 2.88 -14.80
N LEU A 48 7.78 1.57 -14.58
CA LEU A 48 6.55 0.81 -14.87
C LEU A 48 5.55 0.83 -13.73
N ASN A 49 5.94 1.29 -12.54
CA ASN A 49 5.07 1.38 -11.38
C ASN A 49 4.28 2.71 -11.41
N PRO A 50 2.96 2.69 -11.69
CA PRO A 50 2.18 3.92 -11.90
C PRO A 50 2.06 4.81 -10.65
N ILE A 51 2.43 4.28 -9.47
CA ILE A 51 2.42 5.05 -8.24
C ILE A 51 3.66 5.95 -8.14
N GLU A 52 4.79 5.61 -8.77
CA GLU A 52 6.06 6.34 -8.62
C GLU A 52 5.94 7.83 -8.99
N PRO A 53 5.32 8.22 -10.12
CA PRO A 53 5.12 9.64 -10.42
C PRO A 53 4.26 10.35 -9.36
N LYS A 54 3.27 9.65 -8.79
CA LYS A 54 2.41 10.20 -7.74
C LYS A 54 3.19 10.43 -6.45
N TRP A 55 4.11 9.53 -6.09
CA TRP A 55 5.01 9.72 -4.94
C TRP A 55 5.91 10.94 -5.12
N VAL A 56 6.52 11.12 -6.29
CA VAL A 56 7.39 12.28 -6.55
C VAL A 56 6.62 13.59 -6.39
N HIS A 57 5.44 13.70 -7.01
CA HIS A 57 4.62 14.91 -6.92
C HIS A 57 4.03 15.12 -5.52
N GLY A 58 3.57 14.04 -4.87
CA GLY A 58 3.06 14.09 -3.50
C GLY A 58 4.12 14.53 -2.50
N LYS A 59 5.32 13.95 -2.57
CA LYS A 59 6.44 14.33 -1.71
C LYS A 59 6.80 15.80 -1.87
N ARG A 60 6.89 16.31 -3.11
CA ARG A 60 7.16 17.75 -3.36
C ARG A 60 6.07 18.67 -2.84
N ARG A 61 4.81 18.22 -2.84
CA ARG A 61 3.67 19.00 -2.32
C ARG A 61 3.67 19.04 -0.78
N VAL A 62 4.15 17.98 -0.13
CA VAL A 62 4.05 17.78 1.31
C VAL A 62 5.30 18.24 2.06
N ALA A 63 6.49 17.95 1.52
CA ALA A 63 7.77 18.20 2.18
C ALA A 63 8.38 19.53 1.72
N GLU A 64 8.70 20.41 2.67
CA GLU A 64 9.53 21.59 2.44
C GLU A 64 11.01 21.20 2.27
N ALA A 65 11.82 22.13 1.74
CA ALA A 65 13.22 21.87 1.43
C ALA A 65 14.11 21.66 2.68
N ASP A 66 13.78 22.30 3.82
CA ASP A 66 14.78 22.59 4.86
C ASP A 66 14.42 22.13 6.29
N GLY A 67 13.58 21.09 6.46
CA GLY A 67 13.23 20.60 7.81
C GLY A 67 12.81 19.13 7.89
N LEU A 68 13.15 18.48 9.01
CA LEU A 68 12.60 17.17 9.36
C LEU A 68 11.16 17.35 9.88
N LEU A 69 10.20 16.74 9.20
CA LEU A 69 8.81 16.70 9.66
C LEU A 69 8.63 15.60 10.69
N GLY A 70 7.96 15.93 11.80
CA GLY A 70 7.48 14.92 12.74
C GLY A 70 6.43 14.01 12.09
N ALA A 71 6.24 12.80 12.61
CA ALA A 71 5.30 11.83 12.01
C ALA A 71 3.85 12.35 11.94
N HIS A 72 3.38 13.01 12.99
CA HIS A 72 2.03 13.57 13.03
C HIS A 72 1.88 14.76 12.05
N GLU A 73 2.86 15.65 12.03
CA GLU A 73 2.87 16.80 11.10
C GLU A 73 2.92 16.33 9.64
N LEU A 74 3.71 15.29 9.33
CA LEU A 74 3.75 14.69 8.01
C LEU A 74 2.37 14.12 7.62
N ALA A 75 1.71 13.40 8.52
CA ALA A 75 0.40 12.82 8.27
C ALA A 75 -0.68 13.90 8.01
N GLU A 76 -0.70 14.96 8.81
CA GLU A 76 -1.58 16.13 8.62
C GLU A 76 -1.34 16.79 7.25
N ARG A 77 -0.08 17.06 6.89
CA ARG A 77 0.27 17.67 5.61
C ARG A 77 -0.12 16.78 4.42
N VAL A 78 0.07 15.46 4.52
CA VAL A 78 -0.38 14.50 3.50
C VAL A 78 -1.90 14.56 3.35
N CYS A 79 -2.64 14.51 4.46
CA CYS A 79 -4.10 14.56 4.44
C CYS A 79 -4.62 15.85 3.79
N ALA A 80 -4.07 17.00 4.17
CA ALA A 80 -4.39 18.29 3.57
C ALA A 80 -4.05 18.34 2.07
N ALA A 81 -2.88 17.82 1.67
CA ALA A 81 -2.41 17.81 0.28
C ALA A 81 -3.26 16.95 -0.66
N PHE A 82 -4.00 15.97 -0.13
CA PHE A 82 -4.89 15.09 -0.88
C PHE A 82 -6.39 15.31 -0.56
N GLY A 83 -6.72 16.24 0.34
CA GLY A 83 -8.10 16.56 0.70
C GLY A 83 -8.85 15.42 1.40
N CYS A 84 -8.15 14.60 2.20
CA CYS A 84 -8.76 13.48 2.94
C CYS A 84 -8.71 13.72 4.46
N PRO A 85 -9.63 13.13 5.23
CA PRO A 85 -9.57 13.20 6.69
C PRO A 85 -8.39 12.38 7.23
N HIS A 86 -7.91 12.76 8.41
CA HIS A 86 -6.95 11.94 9.15
C HIS A 86 -7.67 10.71 9.71
N HIS A 87 -7.26 9.51 9.28
CA HIS A 87 -7.78 8.25 9.81
C HIS A 87 -6.92 7.74 10.96
N GLU A 88 -7.51 7.01 11.89
CA GLU A 88 -6.74 6.32 12.92
C GLU A 88 -5.78 5.32 12.30
N HIS A 89 -4.58 5.21 12.88
CA HIS A 89 -3.60 4.22 12.43
C HIS A 89 -4.11 2.81 12.75
N LEU A 90 -3.93 1.89 11.81
CA LEU A 90 -4.18 0.48 12.06
C LEU A 90 -3.26 0.00 13.19
N SER A 91 -3.84 -0.44 14.29
CA SER A 91 -3.12 -1.13 15.35
C SER A 91 -2.97 -2.60 14.97
N LEU A 92 -1.75 -3.12 15.09
CA LEU A 92 -1.54 -4.56 15.08
C LEU A 92 -1.92 -5.10 16.46
N ALA A 93 -2.84 -6.06 16.53
CA ALA A 93 -2.99 -6.84 17.76
C ALA A 93 -1.70 -7.65 17.96
N GLU A 94 -1.15 -7.67 19.18
CA GLU A 94 0.15 -8.29 19.53
C GLU A 94 0.25 -9.81 19.22
N ASN A 95 -0.79 -10.44 18.67
CA ASN A 95 -0.87 -11.89 18.45
C ASN A 95 -1.00 -12.26 16.95
N ALA A 96 -0.07 -11.80 16.11
CA ALA A 96 0.11 -12.34 14.76
C ALA A 96 1.44 -13.10 14.70
N ALA A 97 1.47 -14.31 15.27
CA ALA A 97 2.51 -15.31 15.09
C ALA A 97 1.87 -16.63 14.64
#